data_AF-A0A9D5B769-F1
#
_entry.id   AF-A0A9D5B769-F1
#
_cell.length_a   1.000
_cell.length_b   1.000
_cell.length_c   1.000
_cell.angle_alpha   90.00
_cell.angle_beta   90.00
_cell.angle_gamma   90.00
#
_symmetry.space_group_name_H-M   'P 1'
#
loop_
_entity.id
_entity.type
_entity.pdbx_description
1 polymer ?
#
loop_
_entity_poly.entity_id
_entity_poly.type
_entity_poly.pdbx_seq_one_letter_code
_entity_poly.pdbx_strand_id
1 'polypeptide(L)'
;MASESYNNLMAVSFYSRQLVGCEVVSVSAMTSHVDLILPPPDNLSSVFHLENGCSGVFVMVVSSRSPKILWRVVGTNGTLQIERGFQGQHGYLVSLYDANGQCKSSFFPFSGVTEELKAFFNDVSENTLKKGSQFVPEHRLSFVEGARDVALLEAMLESGSRQGKQVQVKKF
;
A
#
# COMPACT_ATOMS: atom_id res chain seq x y z
N MET A 1 -2.16 7.89 14.95
CA MET A 1 -1.09 8.30 14.01
C MET A 1 -0.19 7.12 13.67
N ALA A 2 0.47 6.48 14.64
CA ALA A 2 1.24 5.26 14.40
C ALA A 2 0.40 4.11 13.78
N SER A 3 -0.81 3.85 14.29
CA SER A 3 -1.72 2.82 13.75
C SER A 3 -2.12 3.04 12.29
N GLU A 4 -2.32 4.30 11.89
CA GLU A 4 -2.67 4.68 10.51
C GLU A 4 -1.46 4.50 9.58
N SER A 5 -0.25 4.77 10.06
CA SER A 5 0.99 4.51 9.33
C SER A 5 1.24 3.00 9.13
N TYR A 6 1.02 2.17 10.15
CA TYR A 6 1.14 0.70 10.04
C TYR A 6 0.09 0.07 9.12
N ASN A 7 -1.15 0.60 9.12
CA ASN A 7 -2.18 0.14 8.18
C ASN A 7 -1.82 0.48 6.72
N ASN A 8 -1.13 1.60 6.47
CA ASN A 8 -0.63 1.95 5.13
C ASN A 8 0.61 1.13 4.72
N LEU A 9 1.41 0.68 5.69
CA LEU A 9 2.56 -0.21 5.50
C LEU A 9 2.11 -1.57 4.92
N MET A 10 1.01 -2.10 5.47
CA MET A 10 0.41 -3.39 5.08
C MET A 10 -0.40 -3.33 3.79
N ALA A 11 -0.26 -2.29 2.99
CA ALA A 11 -1.04 -2.17 1.76
C ALA A 11 -0.16 -2.06 0.50
N VAL A 12 1.16 -1.96 0.64
CA VAL A 12 2.06 -1.76 -0.51
C VAL A 12 2.05 -2.96 -1.46
N SER A 13 2.06 -4.19 -0.94
CA SER A 13 1.98 -5.42 -1.74
C SER A 13 0.59 -5.53 -2.36
N PHE A 14 -0.45 -5.33 -1.55
CA PHE A 14 -1.84 -5.35 -2.00
C PHE A 14 -2.11 -4.37 -3.15
N TYR A 15 -1.69 -3.11 -3.02
CA TYR A 15 -1.90 -2.10 -4.06
C TYR A 15 -1.02 -2.30 -5.29
N SER A 16 0.20 -2.83 -5.14
CA SER A 16 1.02 -3.20 -6.32
C SER A 16 0.29 -4.23 -7.18
N ARG A 17 -0.30 -5.26 -6.57
CA ARG A 17 -1.08 -6.26 -7.31
C ARG A 17 -2.41 -5.71 -7.82
N GLN A 18 -3.11 -4.92 -7.02
CA GLN A 18 -4.42 -4.40 -7.41
C GLN A 18 -4.35 -3.33 -8.51
N LEU A 19 -3.28 -2.51 -8.51
CA LEU A 19 -3.10 -1.41 -9.47
C LEU A 19 -2.23 -1.77 -10.66
N VAL A 20 -1.13 -2.53 -10.45
CA VAL A 20 -0.15 -2.87 -11.49
C VAL A 20 -0.30 -4.32 -11.96
N GLY A 21 -1.00 -5.17 -11.21
CA GLY A 21 -1.18 -6.59 -11.57
C GLY A 21 0.11 -7.41 -11.48
N CYS A 22 1.11 -6.93 -10.72
CA CYS A 22 2.44 -7.53 -10.67
C CYS A 22 2.96 -7.70 -9.23
N GLU A 23 3.70 -8.78 -9.04
CA GLU A 23 4.38 -9.13 -7.81
C GLU A 23 5.66 -8.31 -7.61
N VAL A 24 5.98 -7.99 -6.35
CA VAL A 24 7.30 -7.46 -5.99
C VAL A 24 8.29 -8.60 -5.85
N VAL A 25 9.37 -8.57 -6.62
CA VAL A 25 10.42 -9.61 -6.58
C VAL A 25 11.55 -9.29 -5.65
N SER A 26 11.96 -8.02 -5.58
CA SER A 26 13.13 -7.63 -4.78
C SER A 26 13.02 -6.19 -4.31
N VAL A 27 13.71 -5.89 -3.22
CA VAL A 27 13.75 -4.57 -2.61
C VAL A 27 15.18 -4.18 -2.24
N SER A 28 15.42 -2.87 -2.23
CA SER A 28 16.63 -2.24 -1.72
C SER A 28 16.21 -1.07 -0.85
N ALA A 29 16.47 -1.13 0.45
CA ALA A 29 15.91 -0.20 1.42
C ALA A 29 16.96 0.40 2.38
N MET A 30 16.73 1.65 2.77
CA MET A 30 17.44 2.35 3.83
C MET A 30 16.48 2.63 4.97
N THR A 31 16.95 2.38 6.19
CA THR A 31 16.21 2.66 7.42
C THR A 31 17.02 3.60 8.31
N SER A 32 16.33 4.49 9.03
CA SER A 32 16.96 5.32 10.04
C SER A 32 16.13 5.33 11.33
N HIS A 33 16.73 5.83 12.40
CA HIS A 33 16.06 6.12 13.67
C HIS A 33 16.38 7.56 14.06
N VAL A 34 15.42 8.46 13.88
CA VAL A 34 15.60 9.91 14.08
C VAL A 34 14.96 10.37 15.39
N ASP A 35 13.73 9.94 15.66
CA ASP A 35 12.98 10.24 16.87
C ASP A 35 13.19 9.12 17.91
N LEU A 36 13.98 9.45 18.94
CA LEU A 36 14.34 8.52 20.02
C LEU A 36 13.17 8.15 20.93
N ILE A 37 12.02 8.83 20.81
CA ILE A 37 10.80 8.48 21.56
C ILE A 37 10.07 7.31 20.86
N LEU A 38 10.32 7.10 19.57
CA LEU A 38 9.75 6.01 18.79
C LEU A 38 10.69 4.78 18.78
N PRO A 39 10.16 3.56 18.60
CA PRO A 39 10.99 2.39 18.37
C PRO A 39 11.69 2.47 16.99
N PRO A 40 12.93 1.97 16.87
CA PRO A 40 13.62 1.89 15.58
C PRO A 40 13.09 0.73 14.69
N PRO A 41 13.15 0.85 13.35
CA PRO A 41 13.36 2.09 12.61
C PRO A 41 12.09 2.93 12.53
N ASP A 42 12.22 4.25 12.59
CA ASP A 42 11.08 5.18 12.47
C ASP A 42 10.89 5.69 11.04
N ASN A 43 11.93 5.59 10.21
CA ASN A 43 11.87 5.95 8.80
C ASN A 43 12.41 4.81 7.93
N LEU A 44 11.75 4.58 6.80
CA LEU A 44 12.07 3.56 5.83
C LEU A 44 11.90 4.13 4.43
N SER A 45 12.90 3.97 3.59
CA SER A 45 12.84 4.31 2.17
C SER A 45 13.31 3.11 1.37
N SER A 46 12.58 2.72 0.34
CA SER A 46 12.87 1.52 -0.44
C SER A 46 12.61 1.75 -1.92
N VAL A 47 13.48 1.21 -2.76
CA VAL A 47 13.17 0.92 -4.16
C VAL A 47 12.74 -0.54 -4.23
N PHE A 48 11.67 -0.84 -4.95
CA PHE A 48 11.21 -2.20 -5.18
C PHE A 48 11.11 -2.48 -6.67
N HIS A 49 11.36 -3.73 -7.05
CA HIS A 49 11.30 -4.20 -8.43
C HIS A 49 10.14 -5.17 -8.58
N LEU A 50 9.42 -5.04 -9.68
CA LEU A 50 8.28 -5.87 -10.04
C LEU A 50 8.68 -6.95 -11.05
N GLU A 51 7.89 -8.03 -11.13
CA GLU A 51 8.12 -9.13 -12.08
C GLU A 51 8.12 -8.68 -13.55
N ASN A 52 7.36 -7.64 -13.89
CA ASN A 52 7.29 -7.07 -15.23
C ASN A 52 8.47 -6.14 -15.58
N GLY A 53 9.46 -6.00 -14.70
CA GLY A 53 10.63 -5.14 -14.89
C GLY A 53 10.40 -3.67 -14.50
N CYS A 54 9.18 -3.29 -14.10
CA CYS A 54 8.95 -1.97 -13.52
C CYS A 54 9.54 -1.86 -12.11
N SER A 55 9.70 -0.63 -11.64
CA SER A 55 10.15 -0.34 -10.28
C SER A 55 9.26 0.69 -9.63
N GLY A 56 9.18 0.66 -8.31
CA GLY A 56 8.54 1.70 -7.54
C GLY A 56 9.39 2.15 -6.36
N VAL A 57 8.97 3.25 -5.76
CA VAL A 57 9.60 3.81 -4.57
C VAL A 57 8.57 3.82 -3.45
N PHE A 58 8.96 3.29 -2.31
CA PHE A 58 8.18 3.32 -1.09
C PHE A 58 8.91 4.16 -0.04
N VAL A 59 8.22 5.09 0.60
CA VAL A 59 8.77 5.92 1.67
C VAL A 59 7.78 5.99 2.82
N MET A 60 8.25 5.64 4.00
CA MET A 60 7.57 5.79 5.28
C MET A 60 8.43 6.66 6.20
N VAL A 61 7.82 7.68 6.78
CA VAL A 61 8.45 8.55 7.77
C VAL A 61 7.49 8.71 8.93
N VAL A 62 7.71 7.98 10.02
CA VAL A 62 6.87 8.05 11.23
C VAL A 62 7.24 9.26 12.07
N SER A 63 8.49 9.72 12.02
CA SER A 63 8.98 10.89 12.76
C SER A 63 8.44 12.24 12.22
N SER A 64 7.60 12.23 11.17
CA SER A 64 7.03 13.44 10.59
C SER A 64 5.91 14.01 11.46
N ARG A 65 5.95 15.32 11.71
CA ARG A 65 4.87 16.03 12.43
C ARG A 65 3.61 16.22 11.59
N SER A 66 3.73 16.17 10.27
CA SER A 66 2.60 16.33 9.35
C SER A 66 2.21 14.98 8.74
N PRO A 67 0.93 14.59 8.81
CA PRO A 67 0.45 13.39 8.15
C PRO A 67 0.35 13.67 6.64
N LYS A 68 1.17 12.98 5.86
CA LYS A 68 1.13 13.05 4.40
C LYS A 68 1.04 11.64 3.82
N ILE A 69 0.06 11.45 2.96
CA ILE A 69 -0.13 10.22 2.19
C ILE A 69 -0.18 10.63 0.73
N LEU A 70 0.67 10.00 -0.08
CA LEU A 70 0.75 10.22 -1.52
C LEU A 70 1.04 8.88 -2.19
N TRP A 71 0.19 8.53 -3.14
CA TRP A 71 0.37 7.39 -4.04
C TRP A 71 0.42 7.95 -5.44
N ARG A 72 1.37 7.47 -6.24
CA ARG A 72 1.51 7.89 -7.62
C ARG A 72 1.89 6.71 -8.48
N VAL A 73 1.10 6.45 -9.50
CA VAL A 73 1.35 5.45 -10.54
C VAL A 73 1.53 6.17 -11.85
N VAL A 74 2.72 6.04 -12.44
CA VAL A 74 3.07 6.67 -13.71
C VAL A 74 3.07 5.59 -14.79
N GLY A 75 2.25 5.78 -15.82
CA GLY A 75 2.15 4.90 -16.96
C GLY A 75 2.30 5.66 -18.28
N THR A 76 2.30 4.92 -19.39
CA THR A 76 2.45 5.49 -20.73
C THR A 76 1.29 6.41 -21.12
N ASN A 77 0.09 6.16 -20.59
CA ASN A 77 -1.13 6.91 -20.94
C ASN A 77 -1.43 8.05 -19.97
N GLY A 78 -0.61 8.23 -18.94
CA GLY A 78 -0.85 9.24 -17.92
C GLY A 78 -0.36 8.84 -16.52
N THR A 79 -0.69 9.69 -15.56
CA THR A 79 -0.35 9.50 -14.15
C THR A 79 -1.60 9.50 -13.30
N LEU A 80 -1.78 8.45 -12.50
CA LEU A 80 -2.75 8.41 -11.42
C LEU A 80 -2.08 8.85 -10.13
N GLN A 81 -2.63 9.86 -9.46
CA GLN A 81 -2.17 10.34 -8.17
C GLN A 81 -3.31 10.29 -7.15
N ILE A 82 -3.03 9.79 -5.96
CA ILE A 82 -3.95 9.79 -4.83
C ILE A 82 -3.24 10.44 -3.66
N GLU A 83 -3.82 11.49 -3.11
CA GLU A 83 -3.25 12.18 -1.96
C GLU A 83 -4.31 12.47 -0.90
N ARG A 84 -3.87 12.57 0.36
CA ARG A 84 -4.74 13.06 1.43
C ARG A 84 -5.09 14.53 1.17
N GLY A 85 -6.38 14.84 1.12
CA GLY A 85 -6.90 16.17 0.84
C GLY A 85 -8.00 16.62 1.82
N PHE A 86 -8.49 17.84 1.61
CA PHE A 86 -9.59 18.42 2.37
C PHE A 86 -10.53 19.20 1.43
N GLN A 87 -11.81 18.84 1.42
CA GLN A 87 -12.88 19.55 0.72
C GLN A 87 -14.13 19.59 1.60
N GLY A 88 -14.14 20.49 2.59
CA GLY A 88 -15.17 20.56 3.64
C GLY A 88 -15.08 19.42 4.68
N GLN A 89 -14.50 18.29 4.31
CA GLN A 89 -14.15 17.15 5.16
C GLN A 89 -12.83 16.52 4.71
N HIS A 90 -12.23 15.69 5.55
CA HIS A 90 -11.02 14.95 5.19
C HIS A 90 -11.33 13.77 4.26
N GLY A 91 -10.44 13.54 3.30
CA GLY A 91 -10.61 12.52 2.27
C GLY A 91 -9.36 12.31 1.44
N TYR A 92 -9.53 11.60 0.33
CA TYR A 92 -8.53 11.41 -0.71
C TYR A 92 -8.92 12.19 -1.96
N LEU A 93 -7.98 12.99 -2.48
CA LEU A 93 -8.07 13.57 -3.80
C LEU A 93 -7.40 12.61 -4.78
N VAL A 94 -8.18 12.12 -5.73
CA VAL A 94 -7.72 11.26 -6.83
C VAL A 94 -7.63 12.10 -8.09
N SER A 95 -6.44 12.21 -8.67
CA SER A 95 -6.17 13.00 -9.87
C SER A 95 -5.59 12.12 -10.96
N LEU A 96 -6.20 12.16 -12.14
CA LEU A 96 -5.71 11.51 -13.36
C LEU A 96 -5.20 12.58 -14.32
N TYR A 97 -3.90 12.56 -14.57
CA TYR A 97 -3.23 13.38 -15.56
C TYR A 97 -3.07 12.57 -16.84
N ASP A 98 -3.68 12.98 -17.94
CA ASP A 98 -3.52 12.30 -19.22
C ASP A 98 -2.23 12.72 -19.95
N ALA A 99 -1.90 12.02 -21.04
CA ALA A 99 -0.74 12.34 -21.87
C ALA A 99 -0.82 13.71 -22.57
N ASN A 100 -1.99 14.34 -22.60
CA ASN A 100 -2.22 15.66 -23.20
C ASN A 100 -2.10 16.80 -22.18
N GLY A 101 -1.76 16.49 -20.92
CA GLY A 101 -1.65 17.47 -19.84
C GLY A 101 -2.98 17.89 -19.22
N GLN A 102 -4.09 17.23 -19.56
CA GLN A 102 -5.38 17.45 -18.90
C GLN A 102 -5.40 16.72 -17.56
N CYS A 103 -6.03 17.33 -16.56
CA CYS A 103 -6.20 16.76 -15.23
C CYS A 103 -7.68 16.61 -14.90
N LYS A 104 -8.11 15.39 -14.58
CA LYS A 104 -9.42 15.13 -13.99
C LYS A 104 -9.23 14.72 -12.54
N SER A 105 -9.93 15.38 -11.62
CA SER A 105 -9.85 15.08 -10.20
C SER A 105 -11.21 14.73 -9.61
N SER A 106 -11.22 13.82 -8.65
CA SER A 106 -12.41 13.45 -7.88
C SER A 106 -12.02 13.32 -6.40
N PHE A 107 -12.92 13.74 -5.52
CA PHE A 107 -12.69 13.72 -4.08
C PHE A 107 -13.54 12.64 -3.42
N PHE A 108 -12.90 11.83 -2.58
CA PHE A 108 -13.53 10.73 -1.85
C PHE A 108 -13.34 10.94 -0.35
N PRO A 109 -14.40 11.19 0.42
CA PRO A 109 -14.26 11.33 1.87
C PRO A 109 -13.84 10.02 2.52
N PHE A 110 -13.22 10.12 3.70
CA PHE A 110 -12.84 8.93 4.45
C PHE A 110 -14.07 8.12 4.88
N SER A 111 -14.04 6.82 4.59
CA SER A 111 -15.03 5.84 5.05
C SER A 111 -14.58 5.08 6.31
N GLY A 112 -13.37 5.34 6.82
CA GLY A 112 -12.80 4.56 7.93
C GLY A 112 -12.68 3.08 7.55
N VAL A 113 -13.17 2.20 8.43
CA VAL A 113 -13.20 0.74 8.23
C VAL A 113 -14.58 0.22 7.78
N THR A 114 -15.50 1.12 7.43
CA THR A 114 -16.90 0.75 7.18
C THR A 114 -17.03 -0.17 5.96
N GLU A 115 -16.27 0.07 4.90
CA GLU A 115 -16.36 -0.75 3.68
C GLU A 115 -15.69 -2.12 3.85
N GLU A 116 -14.65 -2.20 4.68
CA GLU A 116 -13.95 -3.43 5.07
C GLU A 116 -14.85 -4.31 5.94
N LEU A 117 -15.54 -3.72 6.93
CA LEU A 117 -16.50 -4.44 7.77
C LEU A 117 -17.72 -4.93 6.98
N LYS A 118 -18.26 -4.11 6.08
CA LYS A 118 -19.34 -4.53 5.18
C LYS A 118 -18.93 -5.72 4.33
N ALA A 119 -17.75 -5.64 3.72
CA ALA A 119 -17.20 -6.75 2.93
C ALA A 119 -17.07 -8.02 3.77
N PHE A 120 -16.52 -7.91 4.98
CA PHE A 120 -16.39 -9.04 5.90
C PHE A 120 -17.74 -9.69 6.26
N PHE A 121 -18.74 -8.89 6.64
CA PHE A 121 -20.06 -9.43 6.97
C PHE A 121 -20.74 -10.07 5.76
N ASN A 122 -20.60 -9.49 4.57
CA ASN A 122 -21.11 -10.07 3.34
C ASN A 122 -20.46 -11.43 3.07
N ASP A 123 -19.13 -11.53 3.15
CA ASP A 123 -18.41 -12.79 2.92
C ASP A 123 -18.82 -13.89 3.92
N VAL A 124 -18.90 -13.56 5.22
CA VAL A 124 -19.35 -14.51 6.25
C VAL A 124 -20.78 -14.98 5.99
N SER A 125 -21.66 -14.05 5.62
CA SER A 125 -23.07 -14.35 5.35
C SER A 125 -23.23 -15.20 4.11
N GLU A 126 -22.55 -14.85 3.02
CA GLU A 126 -22.61 -15.59 1.76
C GLU A 126 -22.01 -16.98 1.86
N ASN A 127 -20.87 -17.15 2.55
CA ASN A 127 -20.27 -18.46 2.79
C ASN A 127 -21.19 -19.36 3.64
N THR A 128 -21.92 -18.78 4.59
CA THR A 128 -22.90 -19.52 5.41
C THR A 128 -24.11 -19.98 4.59
N LEU A 129 -24.54 -19.18 3.59
CA LEU A 129 -25.73 -19.44 2.77
C LEU A 129 -25.43 -20.27 1.52
N LYS A 130 -24.28 -20.05 0.86
CA LYS A 130 -23.84 -20.71 -0.37
C LYS A 130 -22.81 -21.79 -0.02
N LYS A 131 -23.27 -23.03 0.21
CA LYS A 131 -22.37 -24.17 0.42
C LYS A 131 -21.58 -24.50 -0.86
N GLY A 132 -20.25 -24.34 -0.85
CA GLY A 132 -19.35 -24.87 -1.89
C GLY A 132 -18.96 -23.88 -3.00
N SER A 133 -18.71 -24.41 -4.21
CA SER A 133 -17.96 -23.80 -5.33
C SER A 133 -18.54 -22.54 -6.01
N GLN A 134 -19.53 -21.89 -5.40
CA GLN A 134 -20.14 -20.64 -5.89
C GLN A 134 -19.75 -19.40 -5.07
N PHE A 135 -19.06 -19.59 -3.96
CA PHE A 135 -18.56 -18.48 -3.15
C PHE A 135 -17.24 -17.95 -3.74
N VAL A 136 -17.22 -16.67 -4.11
CA VAL A 136 -16.00 -15.97 -4.52
C VAL A 136 -15.62 -15.03 -3.36
N PRO A 137 -14.58 -15.35 -2.58
CA PRO A 137 -14.18 -14.51 -1.45
C PRO A 137 -13.70 -13.14 -1.91
N GLU A 138 -13.98 -12.12 -1.11
CA GLU A 138 -13.45 -10.77 -1.31
C GLU A 138 -11.93 -10.78 -1.13
N HIS A 139 -11.22 -10.32 -2.16
CA HIS A 139 -9.76 -10.36 -2.19
C HIS A 139 -9.13 -9.52 -1.07
N ARG A 140 -9.77 -8.41 -0.67
CA ARG A 140 -9.35 -7.56 0.46
C ARG A 140 -9.30 -8.31 1.81
N LEU A 141 -10.01 -9.42 1.95
CA LEU A 141 -10.06 -10.23 3.18
C LEU A 141 -9.10 -11.42 3.15
N SER A 142 -8.32 -11.56 2.07
CA SER A 142 -7.40 -12.67 1.89
C SER A 142 -6.24 -12.61 2.89
N PHE A 143 -6.10 -13.66 3.71
CA PHE A 143 -4.93 -13.81 4.58
C PHE A 143 -3.63 -13.93 3.79
N VAL A 144 -3.71 -14.42 2.54
CA VAL A 144 -2.56 -14.58 1.65
C VAL A 144 -2.00 -13.20 1.28
N GLU A 145 -2.87 -12.22 1.01
CA GLU A 145 -2.42 -10.85 0.76
C GLU A 145 -1.72 -10.26 1.99
N GLY A 146 -2.30 -10.45 3.19
CA GLY A 146 -1.65 -10.03 4.43
C GLY A 146 -0.27 -10.68 4.65
N ALA A 147 -0.13 -11.99 4.39
CA ALA A 147 1.15 -12.68 4.48
C ALA A 147 2.19 -12.13 3.49
N ARG A 148 1.75 -11.77 2.28
CA ARG A 148 2.59 -11.16 1.25
C ARG A 148 3.00 -9.73 1.58
N ASP A 149 2.14 -8.96 2.22
CA ASP A 149 2.49 -7.65 2.76
C ASP A 149 3.57 -7.77 3.85
N VAL A 150 3.40 -8.70 4.80
CA VAL A 150 4.41 -8.99 5.82
C VAL A 150 5.76 -9.40 5.19
N ALA A 151 5.73 -10.28 4.18
CA ALA A 151 6.94 -10.73 3.48
C ALA A 151 7.72 -9.58 2.83
N LEU A 152 7.01 -8.62 2.23
CA LEU A 152 7.60 -7.44 1.62
C LEU A 152 8.28 -6.57 2.67
N LEU A 153 7.64 -6.37 3.82
CA LEU A 153 8.16 -5.57 4.91
C LEU A 153 9.36 -6.21 5.59
N GLU A 154 9.32 -7.53 5.81
CA GLU A 154 10.49 -8.29 6.26
C GLU A 154 11.68 -8.07 5.32
N ALA A 155 11.46 -8.16 4.01
CA ALA A 155 12.52 -7.96 3.02
C ALA A 155 13.07 -6.52 3.03
N MET A 156 12.22 -5.51 3.22
CA MET A 156 12.66 -4.11 3.34
C MET A 156 13.48 -3.89 4.61
N LEU A 157 13.05 -4.43 5.75
CA LEU A 157 13.78 -4.34 7.02
C LEU A 157 15.11 -5.10 6.97
N GLU A 158 15.12 -6.29 6.35
CA GLU A 158 16.33 -7.07 6.10
C GLU A 158 17.31 -6.28 5.23
N SER A 159 16.84 -5.68 4.14
CA SER A 159 17.65 -4.83 3.27
C SER A 159 18.23 -3.63 4.03
N GLY A 160 17.42 -2.96 4.85
CA GLY A 160 17.86 -1.86 5.71
C GLY A 160 18.98 -2.27 6.68
N SER A 161 18.84 -3.43 7.34
CA SER A 161 19.86 -3.98 8.23
C SER A 161 21.19 -4.31 7.50
N ARG A 162 21.11 -4.56 6.19
CA ARG A 162 22.24 -4.84 5.30
C ARG A 162 22.70 -3.61 4.52
N GLN A 163 22.44 -2.42 5.04
CA GLN A 163 22.86 -1.14 4.44
C GLN A 163 22.38 -1.00 2.99
N GLY A 164 21.13 -1.40 2.74
CA GLY A 164 20.49 -1.30 1.43
C GLY A 164 20.97 -2.29 0.39
N LYS A 165 21.61 -3.39 0.80
CA LYS A 165 21.82 -4.52 -0.12
C LYS A 165 20.47 -5.03 -0.62
N GLN A 166 20.38 -5.33 -1.91
CA GLN A 166 19.19 -5.91 -2.51
C GLN A 166 18.82 -7.24 -1.84
N VAL A 167 17.54 -7.41 -1.51
CA VAL A 167 16.96 -8.61 -0.90
C VAL A 167 15.79 -9.09 -1.77
N GLN A 168 15.67 -10.41 -1.94
CA GLN A 168 14.55 -11.03 -2.65
C GLN A 168 13.36 -11.20 -1.69
N VAL A 169 12.16 -10.92 -2.19
CA VAL A 169 10.92 -11.10 -1.43
C VAL A 169 10.56 -12.59 -1.43
N LYS A 170 10.23 -13.13 -0.25
CA LYS A 170 9.79 -14.53 -0.12
C LYS A 170 8.42 -14.70 -0.79
N LYS A 171 8.26 -15.77 -1.59
CA LYS A 171 7.00 -16.08 -2.26
C LYS A 171 6.04 -16.84 -1.33
N PHE A 172 4.73 -16.55 -1.46
CA PHE A 172 3.61 -17.15 -0.74
C PHE A 172 2.49 -17.56 -1.70
#